data_AF-A0A0P0CSF6-F1
#
_entry.id   AF-A0A0P0CSF6-F1
#
_cell.length_a   1.000
_cell.length_b   1.000
_cell.length_c   1.000
_cell.angle_alpha   90.00
_cell.angle_beta   90.00
_cell.angle_gamma   90.00
#
_symmetry.space_group_name_H-M   'P 1'
#
loop_
_entity.id
_entity.type
_entity.pdbx_description
1 polymer ?
#
loop_
_entity_poly.entity_id
_entity_poly.type
_entity_poly.pdbx_seq_one_letter_code
_entity_poly.pdbx_strand_id
1 'polypeptide(L)'
;MKTNILKIIFTLIGFNTTITYTQVALKKTTLKQQIEKSNLVVEGKVVSKKSFWSENRIYTVNTIEVYKVFKGSSISNNIEIITLGGVVGLQALKVSSSLKLNKGDVGVFTLQNTNTPENTNKSTKLQYKSYGAIQGFYKYSLNDDFAINPFNVKKGISDNFYNEIMSHTKTKYEEIASFNVKALQFKTNQSKTLLAPSAIVFSPTTVTAGTKSTITITIPQGNTGTNFGSTKGKVAFSNANDGGISFYEALDSQVLSWTSTSITVEVPTEAGTGTIKVTNSDGSSQTSDTNLIVSYSEANVIYDADDMSEFGGANGPLEPIAYQVQHVDENGNGGYTFQMHTEFNANTAAKEAFERALNTWRCTSKINWIIGAPTSVDEAVFESRPVQSPATAQQSVNVVRFDNGNELEEDVLGVCYSWYSGCSNGDSFEWFVSEMDFVFDDATVWNFGPNPTLTTIYDFETVALHELGHGHQLEHTIDNQVDGDNMDDVMHYALGFFEDQRILLPENITAANNVQSRSTNTIVCNQSPMISYSNSCGLAVEENTINDGITIYPNPTKGHLFISNDGLDNLIKITVYDVSGRLILEQGISEASRYQTVHLNNMSKGIYFVNIYSDKTFITKKIVLE
;
A
#
# COMPACT_ATOMS: atom_id res chain seq x y z
N MET A 1 -52.51 40.26 35.05
CA MET A 1 -51.87 40.34 33.72
C MET A 1 -50.41 39.94 33.89
N LYS A 2 -50.03 38.78 33.36
CA LYS A 2 -48.68 38.21 33.42
C LYS A 2 -47.94 38.53 32.12
N THR A 3 -46.73 39.03 32.24
CA THR A 3 -45.80 39.30 31.13
C THR A 3 -45.07 37.99 30.78
N ASN A 4 -45.18 37.54 29.54
CA ASN A 4 -44.48 36.35 29.01
C ASN A 4 -43.09 36.74 28.51
N ILE A 5 -42.05 36.11 29.08
CA ILE A 5 -40.69 36.09 28.53
C ILE A 5 -40.53 34.77 27.78
N LEU A 6 -40.39 34.83 26.45
CA LEU A 6 -40.07 33.67 25.62
C LEU A 6 -38.56 33.59 25.45
N LYS A 7 -37.93 32.57 26.06
CA LYS A 7 -36.52 32.22 25.83
C LYS A 7 -36.43 31.35 24.57
N ILE A 8 -35.70 31.81 23.56
CA ILE A 8 -35.32 31.02 22.38
C ILE A 8 -34.11 30.17 22.78
N ILE A 9 -34.25 28.85 22.72
CA ILE A 9 -33.16 27.88 22.87
C ILE A 9 -32.71 27.53 21.45
N PHE A 10 -31.48 27.89 21.10
CA PHE A 10 -30.79 27.39 19.90
C PHE A 10 -30.26 26.00 20.22
N THR A 11 -30.82 24.96 19.61
CA THR A 11 -30.32 23.60 19.67
C THR A 11 -29.24 23.44 18.60
N LEU A 12 -27.98 23.38 19.01
CA LEU A 12 -26.86 23.02 18.13
C LEU A 12 -26.92 21.50 17.89
N ILE A 13 -27.36 21.09 16.70
CA ILE A 13 -27.30 19.69 16.28
C ILE A 13 -25.87 19.44 15.79
N GLY A 14 -25.05 18.81 16.64
CA GLY A 14 -23.75 18.30 16.22
C GLY A 14 -23.94 17.14 15.25
N PHE A 15 -23.68 17.38 13.97
CA PHE A 15 -23.45 16.30 13.02
C PHE A 15 -22.06 15.71 13.31
N ASN A 16 -22.03 14.53 13.92
CA ASN A 16 -20.84 13.67 13.85
C ASN A 16 -20.72 13.19 12.42
N THR A 17 -19.96 13.91 11.59
CA THR A 17 -19.51 13.38 10.30
C THR A 17 -18.48 12.30 10.60
N THR A 18 -18.87 11.03 10.47
CA THR A 18 -17.91 9.94 10.45
C THR A 18 -17.07 10.09 9.18
N ILE A 19 -15.81 10.48 9.33
CA ILE A 19 -14.84 10.44 8.24
C ILE A 19 -14.68 8.97 7.85
N THR A 20 -14.98 8.65 6.60
CA THR A 20 -14.82 7.30 6.05
C THR A 20 -13.48 7.25 5.32
N TYR A 21 -12.56 6.45 5.85
CA TYR A 21 -11.31 6.11 5.16
C TYR A 21 -11.59 5.07 4.06
N THR A 22 -10.98 5.27 2.89
CA THR A 22 -10.92 4.33 1.77
C THR A 22 -9.49 3.80 1.63
N GLN A 23 -9.26 2.60 1.09
CA GLN A 23 -7.90 2.19 0.76
C GLN A 23 -7.53 3.03 -0.46
N VAL A 24 -6.30 3.47 -0.65
CA VAL A 24 -5.94 4.38 -1.76
C VAL A 24 -6.50 3.91 -3.10
N ALA A 25 -6.41 2.60 -3.30
CA ALA A 25 -6.86 1.92 -4.49
C ALA A 25 -8.25 1.26 -4.36
N LEU A 26 -8.95 1.35 -3.21
CA LEU A 26 -10.26 0.71 -3.02
C LEU A 26 -11.35 1.60 -2.40
N LYS A 27 -12.54 1.55 -2.99
CA LYS A 27 -13.79 2.12 -2.45
C LYS A 27 -14.33 1.23 -1.33
N LYS A 28 -14.63 1.79 -0.17
CA LYS A 28 -15.19 1.03 0.96
C LYS A 28 -16.58 0.52 0.64
N THR A 29 -16.82 -0.78 0.82
CA THR A 29 -18.14 -1.40 0.66
C THR A 29 -18.76 -1.85 1.99
N THR A 30 -20.09 -1.86 2.08
CA THR A 30 -20.80 -2.28 3.31
C THR A 30 -20.98 -3.79 3.36
N LEU A 31 -20.98 -4.39 4.56
CA LEU A 31 -21.25 -5.83 4.72
C LEU A 31 -22.59 -6.25 4.09
N LYS A 32 -23.62 -5.38 4.20
CA LYS A 32 -24.92 -5.62 3.56
C LYS A 32 -24.78 -5.78 2.05
N GLN A 33 -24.09 -4.84 1.40
CA GLN A 33 -23.86 -4.87 -0.04
C GLN A 33 -23.04 -6.10 -0.45
N GLN A 34 -21.97 -6.41 0.29
CA GLN A 34 -21.17 -7.63 0.05
C GLN A 34 -22.03 -8.89 0.10
N ILE A 35 -22.87 -9.04 1.14
CA ILE A 35 -23.77 -10.18 1.28
C ILE A 35 -24.80 -10.22 0.15
N GLU A 36 -25.40 -9.08 -0.21
CA GLU A 36 -26.42 -9.00 -1.27
C GLU A 36 -25.85 -9.42 -2.64
N LYS A 37 -24.64 -8.94 -2.96
CA LYS A 37 -23.94 -9.17 -4.24
C LYS A 37 -23.20 -10.51 -4.32
N SER A 38 -22.99 -11.20 -3.20
CA SER A 38 -22.33 -12.51 -3.18
C SER A 38 -23.29 -13.64 -3.58
N ASN A 39 -22.80 -14.61 -4.33
CA ASN A 39 -23.50 -15.88 -4.57
C ASN A 39 -23.39 -16.81 -3.34
N LEU A 40 -22.26 -16.73 -2.63
CA LEU A 40 -21.93 -17.62 -1.52
C LEU A 40 -21.32 -16.82 -0.35
N VAL A 41 -21.71 -17.15 0.88
CA VAL A 41 -21.09 -16.59 2.10
C VAL A 41 -20.79 -17.74 3.06
N VAL A 42 -19.51 -17.97 3.35
CA VAL A 42 -19.05 -19.14 4.13
C VAL A 42 -18.05 -18.77 5.19
N GLU A 43 -18.05 -19.50 6.31
CA GLU A 43 -16.92 -19.58 7.22
C GLU A 43 -16.05 -20.77 6.83
N GLY A 44 -14.74 -20.59 6.78
CA GLY A 44 -13.82 -21.68 6.50
C GLY A 44 -12.36 -21.36 6.80
N LYS A 45 -11.50 -22.35 6.55
CA LYS A 45 -10.05 -22.27 6.72
C LYS A 45 -9.32 -22.54 5.42
N VAL A 46 -8.33 -21.73 5.10
CA VAL A 46 -7.40 -21.99 3.98
C VAL A 46 -6.52 -23.19 4.35
N VAL A 47 -6.66 -24.31 3.64
CA VAL A 47 -5.91 -25.54 3.92
C VAL A 47 -4.73 -25.76 2.98
N SER A 48 -4.81 -25.22 1.75
CA SER A 48 -3.72 -25.22 0.78
C SER A 48 -3.88 -24.10 -0.23
N LYS A 49 -2.77 -23.68 -0.84
CA LYS A 49 -2.74 -22.76 -1.97
C LYS A 49 -1.79 -23.29 -3.04
N LYS A 50 -2.08 -23.02 -4.31
CA LYS A 50 -1.21 -23.38 -5.45
C LYS A 50 -1.38 -22.37 -6.56
N SER A 51 -0.28 -21.83 -7.08
CA SER A 51 -0.32 -20.93 -8.24
C SER A 51 -0.29 -21.70 -9.55
N PHE A 52 -0.86 -21.11 -10.60
CA PHE A 52 -0.87 -21.64 -11.95
C PHE A 52 -1.00 -20.52 -12.98
N TRP A 53 -0.47 -20.77 -14.17
CA TRP A 53 -0.74 -19.92 -15.32
C TRP A 53 -2.12 -20.21 -15.88
N SER A 54 -2.87 -19.16 -16.17
CA SER A 54 -4.02 -19.22 -17.07
C SER A 54 -3.91 -18.07 -18.05
N GLU A 55 -3.91 -18.39 -19.33
CA GLU A 55 -3.54 -17.45 -20.40
C GLU A 55 -2.17 -16.82 -20.08
N ASN A 56 -2.08 -15.49 -20.00
CA ASN A 56 -0.85 -14.76 -19.70
C ASN A 56 -0.86 -14.12 -18.30
N ARG A 57 -1.66 -14.65 -17.38
CA ARG A 57 -1.70 -14.23 -15.96
C ARG A 57 -1.41 -15.40 -15.03
N ILE A 58 -0.84 -15.09 -13.87
CA ILE A 58 -0.69 -16.07 -12.78
C ILE A 58 -1.87 -15.88 -11.83
N TYR A 59 -2.52 -16.99 -11.52
CA TYR A 59 -3.57 -17.08 -10.52
C TYR A 59 -3.14 -18.03 -9.41
N THR A 60 -3.73 -17.88 -8.23
CA THR A 60 -3.60 -18.81 -7.12
C THR A 60 -4.94 -19.43 -6.79
N VAL A 61 -5.00 -20.76 -6.78
CA VAL A 61 -6.14 -21.50 -6.22
C VAL A 61 -5.92 -21.70 -4.72
N ASN A 62 -6.87 -21.23 -3.91
CA ASN A 62 -6.90 -21.40 -2.46
C ASN A 62 -7.99 -22.39 -2.11
N THR A 63 -7.63 -23.55 -1.58
CA THR A 63 -8.59 -24.55 -1.12
C THR A 63 -9.04 -24.21 0.29
N ILE A 64 -10.35 -24.06 0.46
CA ILE A 64 -10.97 -23.71 1.74
C ILE A 64 -11.74 -24.91 2.26
N GLU A 65 -11.43 -25.35 3.48
CA GLU A 65 -12.28 -26.25 4.24
C GLU A 65 -13.43 -25.44 4.83
N VAL A 66 -14.67 -25.78 4.47
CA VAL A 66 -15.87 -25.03 4.85
C VAL A 66 -16.42 -25.56 6.17
N TYR A 67 -16.64 -24.65 7.12
CA TYR A 67 -17.25 -24.95 8.42
C TYR A 67 -18.74 -24.59 8.45
N LYS A 68 -19.10 -23.41 7.96
CA LYS A 68 -20.49 -22.93 7.96
C LYS A 68 -20.86 -22.23 6.67
N VAL A 69 -22.13 -22.30 6.31
CA VAL A 69 -22.71 -21.63 5.14
C VAL A 69 -23.80 -20.66 5.58
N PHE A 70 -23.58 -19.36 5.38
CA PHE A 70 -24.54 -18.32 5.71
C PHE A 70 -25.47 -17.98 4.54
N LYS A 71 -24.98 -18.11 3.30
CA LYS A 71 -25.71 -17.87 2.05
C LYS A 71 -25.21 -18.83 0.97
N GLY A 72 -26.11 -19.35 0.15
CA GLY A 72 -25.85 -20.36 -0.88
C GLY A 72 -26.36 -21.75 -0.46
N SER A 73 -26.32 -22.74 -1.35
CA SER A 73 -26.86 -24.09 -1.08
C SER A 73 -25.94 -25.17 -1.64
N SER A 74 -25.93 -26.33 -0.97
CA SER A 74 -25.35 -27.59 -1.46
C SER A 74 -23.86 -27.52 -1.85
N ILE A 75 -23.03 -27.02 -0.94
CA ILE A 75 -21.58 -26.96 -1.14
C ILE A 75 -20.89 -28.18 -0.55
N SER A 76 -19.86 -28.65 -1.25
CA SER A 76 -18.92 -29.66 -0.75
C SER A 76 -18.19 -29.18 0.51
N ASN A 77 -17.60 -30.10 1.28
CA ASN A 77 -16.75 -29.78 2.43
C ASN A 77 -15.56 -28.87 2.09
N ASN A 78 -15.20 -28.79 0.79
CA ASN A 78 -14.15 -27.89 0.30
C ASN A 78 -14.66 -27.07 -0.89
N ILE A 79 -14.22 -25.82 -0.96
CA ILE A 79 -14.38 -24.94 -2.13
C ILE A 79 -13.02 -24.40 -2.59
N GLU A 80 -12.99 -23.82 -3.80
CA GLU A 80 -11.80 -23.19 -4.34
C GLU A 80 -12.05 -21.69 -4.53
N ILE A 81 -11.21 -20.84 -3.93
CA ILE A 81 -11.19 -19.40 -4.14
C ILE A 81 -9.98 -19.06 -5.01
N ILE A 82 -10.22 -18.44 -6.16
CA ILE A 82 -9.19 -18.01 -7.10
C ILE A 82 -8.84 -16.54 -6.80
N THR A 83 -7.55 -16.28 -6.63
CA THR A 83 -6.99 -14.93 -6.44
C THR A 83 -5.95 -14.64 -7.51
N LEU A 84 -5.78 -13.38 -7.92
CA LEU A 84 -4.74 -12.97 -8.86
C LEU A 84 -3.36 -12.94 -8.17
N GLY A 85 -2.32 -13.33 -8.91
CA GLY A 85 -0.95 -13.37 -8.43
C GLY A 85 -0.52 -14.73 -7.90
N GLY A 86 0.75 -14.81 -7.52
CA GLY A 86 1.42 -16.04 -7.06
C GLY A 86 2.75 -16.27 -7.77
N VAL A 87 3.32 -17.45 -7.56
CA VAL A 87 4.61 -17.86 -8.16
C VAL A 87 4.45 -19.21 -8.85
N VAL A 88 4.95 -19.32 -10.09
CA VAL A 88 4.97 -20.55 -10.90
C VAL A 88 6.36 -20.70 -11.51
N GLY A 89 7.13 -21.68 -11.03
CA GLY A 89 8.55 -21.78 -11.37
C GLY A 89 9.28 -20.49 -11.01
N LEU A 90 10.08 -19.96 -11.93
CA LEU A 90 10.83 -18.70 -11.75
C LEU A 90 10.08 -17.48 -12.29
N GLN A 91 8.75 -17.49 -12.20
CA GLN A 91 7.89 -16.39 -12.61
C GLN A 91 6.92 -16.06 -11.49
N ALA A 92 6.78 -14.79 -11.14
CA ALA A 92 5.85 -14.34 -10.12
C ALA A 92 5.00 -13.18 -10.63
N LEU A 93 3.79 -13.06 -10.10
CA LEU A 93 2.92 -11.91 -10.31
C LEU A 93 2.47 -11.39 -8.95
N LYS A 94 2.68 -10.10 -8.73
CA LYS A 94 2.10 -9.35 -7.62
C LYS A 94 1.11 -8.33 -8.16
N VAL A 95 -0.04 -8.24 -7.49
CA VAL A 95 -1.14 -7.33 -7.85
C VAL A 95 -1.49 -6.53 -6.59
N SER A 96 -1.39 -5.20 -6.64
CA SER A 96 -1.50 -4.32 -5.47
C SER A 96 -2.82 -4.48 -4.69
N SER A 97 -3.94 -4.67 -5.41
CA SER A 97 -5.28 -4.79 -4.85
C SER A 97 -5.77 -6.23 -4.58
N SER A 98 -4.97 -7.26 -4.93
CA SER A 98 -5.43 -8.65 -4.90
C SER A 98 -5.52 -9.20 -3.46
N LEU A 99 -6.55 -10.00 -3.20
CA LEU A 99 -6.72 -10.70 -1.93
C LEU A 99 -5.59 -11.72 -1.72
N LYS A 100 -4.79 -11.51 -0.67
CA LYS A 100 -3.73 -12.43 -0.25
C LYS A 100 -4.25 -13.37 0.84
N LEU A 101 -4.31 -14.65 0.52
CA LEU A 101 -4.67 -15.72 1.47
C LEU A 101 -3.45 -16.57 1.82
N ASN A 102 -3.32 -16.88 3.12
CA ASN A 102 -2.26 -17.73 3.66
C ASN A 102 -2.85 -19.02 4.21
N LYS A 103 -2.10 -20.12 4.07
CA LYS A 103 -2.47 -21.40 4.67
C LYS A 103 -2.62 -21.21 6.18
N GLY A 104 -3.75 -21.66 6.72
CA GLY A 104 -4.07 -21.49 8.13
C GLY A 104 -5.02 -20.33 8.43
N ASP A 105 -5.18 -19.37 7.52
CA ASP A 105 -6.15 -18.28 7.66
C ASP A 105 -7.56 -18.85 7.85
N VAL A 106 -8.28 -18.31 8.82
CA VAL A 106 -9.67 -18.68 9.14
C VAL A 106 -10.52 -17.42 9.11
N GLY A 107 -11.73 -17.50 8.56
CA GLY A 107 -12.63 -16.35 8.56
C GLY A 107 -13.90 -16.57 7.75
N VAL A 108 -14.64 -15.48 7.53
CA VAL A 108 -15.80 -15.46 6.63
C VAL A 108 -15.40 -14.91 5.26
N PHE A 109 -15.81 -15.60 4.21
CA PHE A 109 -15.62 -15.22 2.83
C PHE A 109 -16.96 -14.84 2.20
N THR A 110 -17.00 -13.68 1.54
CA THR A 110 -18.11 -13.24 0.68
C THR A 110 -17.68 -13.41 -0.77
N LEU A 111 -18.41 -14.25 -1.50
CA LEU A 111 -17.93 -14.92 -2.71
C LEU A 111 -18.90 -14.78 -3.87
N GLN A 112 -18.35 -14.57 -5.06
CA GLN A 112 -19.05 -14.64 -6.33
C GLN A 112 -18.58 -15.82 -7.16
N ASN A 113 -19.47 -16.34 -8.00
CA ASN A 113 -19.11 -17.35 -8.99
C ASN A 113 -18.07 -16.76 -9.95
N THR A 114 -17.09 -17.56 -10.33
CA THR A 114 -16.10 -17.18 -11.35
C THR A 114 -16.06 -18.24 -12.45
N ASN A 115 -15.87 -17.77 -13.68
CA ASN A 115 -15.59 -18.62 -14.85
C ASN A 115 -14.12 -18.51 -15.26
N THR A 116 -13.22 -18.29 -14.29
CA THR A 116 -11.78 -18.08 -14.54
C THR A 116 -11.23 -19.15 -15.48
N PRO A 117 -10.43 -18.75 -16.49
CA PRO A 117 -10.02 -19.63 -17.59
C PRO A 117 -9.33 -20.88 -17.05
N GLU A 118 -9.71 -22.02 -17.64
CA GLU A 118 -9.54 -23.38 -17.11
C GLU A 118 -8.18 -23.59 -16.40
N ASN A 119 -8.24 -23.99 -15.12
CA ASN A 119 -7.15 -24.75 -14.51
C ASN A 119 -6.90 -25.95 -15.44
N THR A 120 -5.67 -26.12 -15.93
CA THR A 120 -5.28 -27.19 -16.86
C THR A 120 -5.58 -28.60 -16.31
N ASN A 121 -5.89 -28.70 -15.01
CA ASN A 121 -6.63 -29.80 -14.41
C ASN A 121 -8.08 -29.40 -14.18
N LYS A 122 -9.03 -29.96 -14.95
CA LYS A 122 -10.48 -29.81 -14.75
C LYS A 122 -10.88 -30.17 -13.32
N SER A 123 -10.84 -29.19 -12.42
CA SER A 123 -11.35 -29.32 -11.06
C SER A 123 -12.86 -29.49 -11.17
N THR A 124 -13.40 -30.57 -10.63
CA THR A 124 -14.85 -30.77 -10.53
C THR A 124 -15.45 -29.95 -9.38
N LYS A 125 -14.66 -29.13 -8.68
CA LYS A 125 -15.11 -28.31 -7.55
C LYS A 125 -15.60 -26.95 -8.04
N LEU A 126 -16.56 -26.39 -7.30
CA LEU A 126 -17.06 -25.03 -7.54
C LEU A 126 -15.95 -24.01 -7.24
N GLN A 127 -15.72 -23.11 -8.19
CA GLN A 127 -14.73 -22.05 -8.11
C GLN A 127 -15.40 -20.70 -7.86
N TYR A 128 -14.79 -19.93 -6.97
CA TYR A 128 -15.26 -18.63 -6.54
C TYR A 128 -14.13 -17.60 -6.61
N LYS A 129 -14.50 -16.32 -6.65
CA LYS A 129 -13.62 -15.20 -6.30
C LYS A 129 -14.25 -14.42 -5.15
N SER A 130 -13.44 -13.65 -4.41
CA SER A 130 -14.00 -12.71 -3.42
C SER A 130 -14.79 -11.60 -4.11
N TYR A 131 -15.74 -11.03 -3.38
CA TYR A 131 -16.40 -9.79 -3.78
C TYR A 131 -15.77 -8.59 -3.06
N GLY A 132 -15.43 -7.53 -3.79
CA GLY A 132 -14.80 -6.33 -3.24
C GLY A 132 -13.31 -6.53 -2.96
N ALA A 133 -12.64 -7.34 -3.80
CA ALA A 133 -11.23 -7.69 -3.73
C ALA A 133 -10.83 -8.19 -2.34
N ILE A 134 -9.92 -7.49 -1.65
CA ILE A 134 -9.46 -7.84 -0.30
C ILE A 134 -10.53 -7.67 0.79
N GLN A 135 -11.58 -6.88 0.55
CA GLN A 135 -12.63 -6.61 1.55
C GLN A 135 -13.58 -7.80 1.74
N GLY A 136 -13.58 -8.73 0.78
CA GLY A 136 -14.47 -9.88 0.78
C GLY A 136 -14.09 -10.96 1.79
N PHE A 137 -12.94 -10.83 2.46
CA PHE A 137 -12.48 -11.76 3.50
C PHE A 137 -12.42 -11.09 4.87
N TYR A 138 -13.17 -11.63 5.82
CA TYR A 138 -13.15 -11.26 7.23
C TYR A 138 -12.29 -12.26 8.02
N LYS A 139 -10.99 -12.03 8.07
CA LYS A 139 -10.01 -12.85 8.79
C LYS A 139 -10.25 -12.80 10.30
N TYR A 140 -10.15 -13.93 10.97
CA TYR A 140 -10.32 -14.01 12.42
C TYR A 140 -9.02 -13.77 13.17
N SER A 141 -9.08 -12.89 14.17
CA SER A 141 -8.21 -13.01 15.35
C SER A 141 -8.97 -13.76 16.43
N LEU A 142 -8.74 -15.07 16.52
CA LEU A 142 -9.46 -15.94 17.45
C LEU A 142 -9.21 -15.57 18.92
N ASN A 143 -7.98 -15.15 19.25
CA ASN A 143 -7.59 -14.79 20.61
C ASN A 143 -8.25 -13.49 21.09
N ASP A 144 -8.46 -12.55 20.17
CA ASP A 144 -9.02 -11.23 20.47
C ASP A 144 -10.54 -11.16 20.19
N ASP A 145 -11.09 -12.24 19.62
CA ASP A 145 -12.50 -12.38 19.24
C ASP A 145 -12.94 -11.32 18.21
N PHE A 146 -12.08 -11.07 17.21
CA PHE A 146 -12.34 -10.15 16.12
C PHE A 146 -12.46 -10.87 14.77
N ALA A 147 -13.35 -10.37 13.91
CA ALA A 147 -13.33 -10.61 12.47
C ALA A 147 -12.96 -9.30 11.76
N ILE A 148 -11.95 -9.35 10.89
CA ILE A 148 -11.23 -8.18 10.38
C ILE A 148 -11.22 -8.22 8.86
N ASN A 149 -11.59 -7.12 8.23
CA ASN A 149 -11.20 -6.80 6.86
C ASN A 149 -10.54 -5.41 6.84
N PRO A 150 -9.97 -4.96 5.72
CA PRO A 150 -9.21 -3.69 5.64
C PRO A 150 -9.97 -2.43 6.08
N PHE A 151 -11.30 -2.48 6.17
CA PHE A 151 -12.15 -1.34 6.51
C PHE A 151 -12.98 -1.49 7.79
N ASN A 152 -13.02 -2.70 8.36
CA ASN A 152 -13.96 -3.03 9.42
C ASN A 152 -13.36 -4.03 10.40
N VAL A 153 -13.60 -3.75 11.69
CA VAL A 153 -13.35 -4.67 12.80
C VAL A 153 -14.68 -5.03 13.44
N LYS A 154 -14.97 -6.33 13.52
CA LYS A 154 -16.19 -6.86 14.13
C LYS A 154 -15.82 -7.65 15.37
N LYS A 155 -16.15 -7.09 16.55
CA LYS A 155 -15.94 -7.75 17.85
C LYS A 155 -17.06 -8.74 18.16
N GLY A 156 -16.70 -9.92 18.63
CA GLY A 156 -17.65 -10.99 18.93
C GLY A 156 -17.95 -11.81 17.69
N ILE A 157 -17.07 -12.75 17.33
CA ILE A 157 -17.22 -13.51 16.07
C ILE A 157 -18.55 -14.28 16.07
N SER A 158 -18.76 -15.12 17.09
CA SER A 158 -19.97 -15.95 17.19
C SER A 158 -21.18 -15.23 17.79
N ASP A 159 -20.94 -14.23 18.66
CA ASP A 159 -22.01 -13.55 19.40
C ASP A 159 -22.59 -12.32 18.67
N ASN A 160 -21.80 -11.63 17.84
CA ASN A 160 -22.24 -10.42 17.15
C ASN A 160 -22.14 -10.57 15.63
N PHE A 161 -20.97 -10.92 15.10
CA PHE A 161 -20.71 -10.91 13.66
C PHE A 161 -21.58 -11.92 12.91
N TYR A 162 -21.73 -13.15 13.43
CA TYR A 162 -22.67 -14.11 12.87
C TYR A 162 -24.10 -13.58 12.85
N ASN A 163 -24.54 -12.93 13.93
CA ASN A 163 -25.88 -12.37 14.03
C ASN A 163 -26.09 -11.24 13.03
N GLU A 164 -25.07 -10.40 12.80
CA GLU A 164 -25.08 -9.37 11.77
C GLU A 164 -25.22 -9.99 10.37
N ILE A 165 -24.42 -11.00 10.04
CA ILE A 165 -24.53 -11.72 8.76
C ILE A 165 -25.93 -12.31 8.59
N MET A 166 -26.43 -13.05 9.58
CA MET A 166 -27.77 -13.66 9.55
C MET A 166 -28.89 -12.63 9.45
N SER A 167 -28.68 -11.42 10.01
CA SER A 167 -29.62 -10.31 9.86
C SER A 167 -29.72 -9.82 8.41
N HIS A 168 -28.67 -9.96 7.62
CA HIS A 168 -28.66 -9.61 6.20
C HIS A 168 -29.10 -10.78 5.31
N THR A 169 -28.67 -12.01 5.58
CA THR A 169 -29.07 -13.20 4.79
C THR A 169 -30.51 -13.63 5.04
N LYS A 170 -31.09 -13.25 6.20
CA LYS A 170 -32.43 -13.66 6.66
C LYS A 170 -32.58 -15.16 6.91
N THR A 171 -31.47 -15.88 6.96
CA THR A 171 -31.41 -17.32 7.21
C THR A 171 -30.40 -17.62 8.32
N LYS A 172 -30.59 -18.76 9.01
CA LYS A 172 -29.55 -19.31 9.87
C LYS A 172 -28.48 -19.97 8.99
N TYR A 173 -27.26 -20.06 9.52
CA TYR A 173 -26.22 -20.82 8.83
C TYR A 173 -26.48 -22.33 8.90
N GLU A 174 -26.00 -23.05 7.88
CA GLU A 174 -25.86 -24.51 7.88
C GLU A 174 -24.44 -24.87 8.35
N GLU A 175 -24.32 -25.83 9.26
CA GLU A 175 -23.02 -26.32 9.74
C GLU A 175 -22.60 -27.53 8.89
N ILE A 176 -21.45 -27.42 8.24
CA ILE A 176 -20.88 -28.46 7.36
C ILE A 176 -19.82 -29.26 8.11
N ALA A 177 -19.01 -28.58 8.92
CA ALA A 177 -18.00 -29.17 9.77
C ALA A 177 -17.88 -28.41 11.09
N SER A 178 -17.56 -29.14 12.17
CA SER A 178 -17.50 -28.58 13.52
C SER A 178 -16.37 -27.56 13.64
N PHE A 179 -16.75 -26.31 13.86
CA PHE A 179 -15.82 -25.23 14.22
C PHE A 179 -16.45 -24.37 15.30
N ASN A 180 -15.89 -24.44 16.51
CA ASN A 180 -16.42 -23.72 17.67
C ASN A 180 -15.40 -22.70 18.17
N VAL A 181 -15.65 -21.43 17.81
CA VAL A 181 -14.81 -20.28 18.18
C VAL A 181 -14.62 -20.21 19.70
N LYS A 182 -15.70 -20.34 20.48
CA LYS A 182 -15.64 -20.27 21.95
C LYS A 182 -14.79 -21.38 22.53
N ALA A 183 -14.92 -22.61 22.04
CA ALA A 183 -14.12 -23.74 22.50
C ALA A 183 -12.62 -23.54 22.21
N LEU A 184 -12.28 -22.97 21.05
CA LEU A 184 -10.89 -22.62 20.72
C LEU A 184 -10.36 -21.52 21.65
N GLN A 185 -11.17 -20.48 21.92
CA GLN A 185 -10.84 -19.42 22.88
C GLN A 185 -10.62 -19.97 24.30
N PHE A 186 -11.47 -20.90 24.75
CA PHE A 186 -11.32 -21.54 26.06
C PHE A 186 -10.01 -22.34 26.16
N LYS A 187 -9.61 -23.07 25.11
CA LYS A 187 -8.32 -23.78 25.08
C LYS A 187 -7.14 -22.80 25.19
N THR A 188 -7.16 -21.71 24.43
CA THR A 188 -6.11 -20.69 24.51
C THR A 188 -6.06 -20.02 25.88
N ASN A 189 -7.21 -19.75 26.50
CA ASN A 189 -7.29 -19.14 27.82
C ASN A 189 -6.86 -20.09 28.97
N GLN A 190 -7.00 -21.41 28.81
CA GLN A 190 -6.41 -22.38 29.74
C GLN A 190 -4.87 -22.40 29.63
N SER A 191 -4.30 -22.20 28.45
CA SER A 191 -2.84 -22.03 28.30
C SER A 191 -2.32 -20.70 28.88
N LYS A 192 -3.19 -19.72 29.17
CA LYS A 192 -2.83 -18.44 29.81
C LYS A 192 -2.69 -18.52 31.35
N THR A 193 -2.90 -19.67 31.99
CA THR A 193 -2.68 -19.77 33.44
C THR A 193 -1.19 -19.84 33.78
N LEU A 194 -0.57 -18.69 34.12
CA LEU A 194 -0.03 -18.43 35.48
C LEU A 194 0.80 -17.14 35.64
N LEU A 195 0.98 -16.28 34.64
CA LEU A 195 1.86 -15.11 34.79
C LEU A 195 1.31 -13.88 34.08
N ALA A 196 1.44 -12.72 34.73
CA ALA A 196 1.16 -11.44 34.11
C ALA A 196 2.02 -11.31 32.83
N PRO A 197 1.47 -10.87 31.68
CA PRO A 197 2.27 -10.61 30.51
C PRO A 197 3.24 -9.50 30.88
N SER A 198 4.52 -9.84 30.97
CA SER A 198 5.57 -8.85 30.80
C SER A 198 5.64 -8.61 29.30
N ALA A 199 5.35 -7.39 28.87
CA ALA A 199 5.46 -7.05 27.47
C ALA A 199 6.90 -7.28 26.99
N ILE A 200 7.00 -7.87 25.81
CA ILE A 200 8.27 -7.97 25.10
C ILE A 200 8.78 -6.57 24.79
N VAL A 201 10.11 -6.39 24.85
CA VAL A 201 10.78 -5.17 24.41
C VAL A 201 11.63 -5.46 23.20
N PHE A 202 11.83 -4.48 22.34
CA PHE A 202 12.56 -4.68 21.08
C PHE A 202 13.46 -3.49 20.77
N SER A 203 14.49 -3.75 19.98
CA SER A 203 15.41 -2.72 19.46
C SER A 203 15.92 -3.13 18.08
N PRO A 204 16.11 -2.17 17.14
CA PRO A 204 15.71 -0.75 17.25
C PRO A 204 14.18 -0.55 17.24
N THR A 205 13.72 0.64 17.62
CA THR A 205 12.29 1.00 17.65
C THR A 205 11.76 1.58 16.34
N THR A 206 12.67 1.92 15.42
CA THR A 206 12.37 2.40 14.07
C THR A 206 13.17 1.58 13.07
N VAL A 207 12.49 1.06 12.05
CA VAL A 207 13.03 0.14 11.04
C VAL A 207 12.33 0.33 9.71
N THR A 208 12.73 -0.45 8.72
CA THR A 208 12.06 -0.56 7.42
C THR A 208 11.69 -2.02 7.20
N ALA A 209 10.64 -2.26 6.41
CA ALA A 209 10.08 -3.58 6.15
C ALA A 209 10.49 -4.10 4.77
N GLY A 210 10.73 -5.41 4.64
CA GLY A 210 11.13 -6.01 3.36
C GLY A 210 12.55 -5.65 2.89
N THR A 211 13.32 -4.94 3.70
CA THR A 211 14.68 -4.44 3.38
C THR A 211 15.81 -5.30 3.96
N LYS A 212 15.49 -6.45 4.55
CA LYS A 212 16.40 -7.26 5.40
C LYS A 212 16.82 -6.58 6.71
N SER A 213 16.18 -5.48 7.09
CA SER A 213 16.33 -4.90 8.43
C SER A 213 15.94 -5.91 9.50
N THR A 214 16.72 -5.96 10.58
CA THR A 214 16.49 -6.88 11.69
C THR A 214 16.18 -6.15 12.97
N ILE A 215 15.37 -6.78 13.81
CA ILE A 215 15.14 -6.36 15.20
C ILE A 215 15.55 -7.49 16.15
N THR A 216 15.86 -7.11 17.38
CA THR A 216 16.03 -8.05 18.48
C THR A 216 14.91 -7.82 19.49
N ILE A 217 14.12 -8.87 19.72
CA ILE A 217 13.04 -8.92 20.70
C ILE A 217 13.58 -9.63 21.94
N THR A 218 13.39 -9.05 23.13
CA THR A 218 13.87 -9.61 24.40
C THR A 218 12.82 -9.53 25.48
N ILE A 219 13.00 -10.36 26.51
CA ILE A 219 12.20 -10.31 27.73
C ILE A 219 12.93 -9.43 28.74
N PRO A 220 12.27 -8.41 29.34
CA PRO A 220 12.91 -7.53 30.31
C PRO A 220 13.49 -8.30 31.50
N GLN A 221 14.68 -7.89 31.96
CA GLN A 221 15.34 -8.48 33.12
C GLN A 221 14.45 -8.35 34.39
N GLY A 222 14.30 -9.44 35.14
CA GLY A 222 13.46 -9.51 36.35
C GLY A 222 12.16 -10.29 36.18
N ASN A 223 11.77 -10.64 34.95
CA ASN A 223 10.64 -11.54 34.69
C ASN A 223 11.10 -13.00 34.74
N THR A 224 11.01 -13.62 35.92
CA THR A 224 11.44 -15.01 36.13
C THR A 224 10.41 -16.06 35.70
N GLY A 225 9.26 -15.64 35.18
CA GLY A 225 8.16 -16.54 34.81
C GLY A 225 7.93 -16.73 33.31
N THR A 226 8.17 -15.71 32.50
CA THR A 226 7.82 -15.71 31.06
C THR A 226 9.08 -15.89 30.23
N ASN A 227 9.06 -16.84 29.29
CA ASN A 227 10.14 -17.07 28.35
C ASN A 227 9.59 -17.46 26.96
N PHE A 228 10.42 -17.40 25.92
CA PHE A 228 10.06 -17.79 24.55
C PHE A 228 10.16 -19.31 24.31
N GLY A 229 10.63 -20.08 25.29
CA GLY A 229 10.99 -21.49 25.13
C GLY A 229 12.23 -21.71 24.25
N SER A 230 12.64 -22.97 24.13
CA SER A 230 13.76 -23.39 23.27
C SER A 230 13.32 -23.82 21.87
N THR A 231 12.02 -24.03 21.66
CA THR A 231 11.45 -24.41 20.36
C THR A 231 10.91 -23.17 19.67
N LYS A 232 11.37 -22.92 18.45
CA LYS A 232 10.99 -21.77 17.62
C LYS A 232 9.46 -21.68 17.52
N GLY A 233 8.92 -20.51 17.87
CA GLY A 233 7.52 -20.14 17.67
C GLY A 233 7.36 -19.26 16.44
N LYS A 234 6.41 -18.32 16.50
CA LYS A 234 6.11 -17.35 15.44
C LYS A 234 6.32 -15.92 15.93
N VAL A 235 6.79 -15.05 15.05
CA VAL A 235 6.81 -13.61 15.26
C VAL A 235 5.92 -12.96 14.20
N ALA A 236 5.08 -12.03 14.62
CA ALA A 236 4.18 -11.32 13.74
C ALA A 236 4.22 -9.81 14.01
N PHE A 237 4.09 -9.03 12.96
CA PHE A 237 4.11 -7.58 12.97
C PHE A 237 2.73 -7.04 12.61
N SER A 238 2.40 -5.83 13.04
CA SER A 238 1.14 -5.19 12.60
C SER A 238 1.10 -5.13 11.07
N ASN A 239 -0.03 -5.47 10.47
CA ASN A 239 -0.17 -5.60 9.01
C ASN A 239 -0.43 -4.23 8.36
N ALA A 240 0.45 -3.81 7.45
CA ALA A 240 0.33 -2.51 6.80
C ALA A 240 -0.93 -2.38 5.93
N ASN A 241 -1.39 -3.47 5.32
CA ASN A 241 -2.51 -3.48 4.37
C ASN A 241 -3.88 -3.27 5.02
N ASP A 242 -3.97 -3.30 6.36
CA ASP A 242 -5.22 -3.07 7.10
C ASP A 242 -5.06 -2.06 8.23
N GLY A 243 -4.05 -1.19 8.16
CA GLY A 243 -3.82 -0.17 9.19
C GLY A 243 -3.35 -0.74 10.53
N GLY A 244 -2.79 -1.95 10.54
CA GLY A 244 -2.25 -2.58 11.74
C GLY A 244 -3.32 -3.23 12.62
N ILE A 245 -4.51 -3.47 12.07
CA ILE A 245 -5.61 -4.13 12.76
C ILE A 245 -5.28 -5.61 12.96
N SER A 246 -4.73 -6.26 11.94
CA SER A 246 -4.27 -7.64 12.02
C SER A 246 -2.74 -7.73 12.09
N PHE A 247 -2.23 -8.97 12.16
CA PHE A 247 -0.81 -9.23 12.15
C PHE A 247 -0.40 -9.99 10.88
N TYR A 248 0.76 -9.63 10.35
CA TYR A 248 1.48 -10.32 9.30
C TYR A 248 2.63 -11.14 9.92
N GLU A 249 2.62 -12.45 9.72
CA GLU A 249 3.62 -13.35 10.30
C GLU A 249 4.92 -13.34 9.48
N ALA A 250 6.06 -13.25 10.16
CA ALA A 250 7.36 -13.45 9.52
C ALA A 250 7.54 -14.92 9.13
N LEU A 251 8.24 -15.16 8.02
CA LEU A 251 8.58 -16.51 7.58
C LEU A 251 9.53 -17.17 8.58
N ASP A 252 9.53 -18.51 8.64
CA ASP A 252 10.46 -19.24 9.53
C ASP A 252 11.93 -18.99 9.16
N SER A 253 12.19 -18.70 7.88
CA SER A 253 13.49 -18.28 7.33
C SER A 253 13.91 -16.88 7.77
N GLN A 254 12.96 -16.02 8.14
CA GLN A 254 13.21 -14.65 8.63
C GLN A 254 13.45 -14.61 10.15
N VAL A 255 13.12 -15.67 10.88
CA VAL A 255 13.46 -15.83 12.30
C VAL A 255 14.89 -16.38 12.41
N LEU A 256 15.85 -15.45 12.45
CA LEU A 256 17.29 -15.72 12.39
C LEU A 256 17.84 -16.39 13.65
N SER A 257 17.31 -16.03 14.83
CA SER A 257 17.70 -16.67 16.09
C SER A 257 16.51 -16.77 17.04
N TRP A 258 16.45 -17.85 17.82
CA TRP A 258 15.44 -18.05 18.86
C TRP A 258 16.08 -18.68 20.10
N THR A 259 15.99 -17.97 21.21
CA THR A 259 16.39 -18.45 22.53
C THR A 259 15.25 -18.19 23.51
N SER A 260 15.34 -18.72 24.72
CA SER A 260 14.30 -18.48 25.74
C SER A 260 14.12 -17.01 26.11
N THR A 261 15.09 -16.13 25.84
CA THR A 261 15.06 -14.73 26.29
C THR A 261 15.27 -13.71 25.18
N SER A 262 15.64 -14.15 23.98
CA SER A 262 15.95 -13.28 22.85
C SER A 262 15.59 -13.93 21.52
N ILE A 263 15.00 -13.16 20.62
CA ILE A 263 14.69 -13.52 19.24
C ILE A 263 15.28 -12.45 18.33
N THR A 264 16.01 -12.85 17.29
CA THR A 264 16.41 -11.95 16.20
C THR A 264 15.62 -12.32 14.97
N VAL A 265 14.98 -11.33 14.35
CA VAL A 265 14.05 -11.55 13.24
C VAL A 265 14.18 -10.42 12.21
N GLU A 266 14.13 -10.76 10.93
CA GLU A 266 13.96 -9.80 9.84
C GLU A 266 12.54 -9.25 9.83
N VAL A 267 12.39 -7.95 9.61
CA VAL A 267 11.07 -7.32 9.47
C VAL A 267 10.53 -7.63 8.07
N PRO A 268 9.47 -8.45 7.95
CA PRO A 268 9.00 -8.92 6.65
C PRO A 268 8.39 -7.77 5.83
N THR A 269 8.31 -7.96 4.52
CA THR A 269 7.44 -7.14 3.67
C THR A 269 6.01 -7.15 4.21
N GLU A 270 5.26 -6.05 4.04
CA GLU A 270 3.89 -5.85 4.59
C GLU A 270 3.79 -5.66 6.11
N ALA A 271 4.91 -5.69 6.85
CA ALA A 271 4.92 -5.19 8.21
C ALA A 271 4.72 -3.65 8.22
N GLY A 272 3.82 -3.17 9.06
CA GLY A 272 3.53 -1.75 9.25
C GLY A 272 3.82 -1.28 10.67
N THR A 273 3.71 0.04 10.87
CA THR A 273 3.84 0.67 12.19
C THR A 273 2.78 0.13 13.15
N GLY A 274 3.21 -0.41 14.29
CA GLY A 274 2.31 -0.97 15.30
C GLY A 274 3.00 -1.95 16.24
N THR A 275 2.21 -2.70 17.00
CA THR A 275 2.74 -3.68 17.97
C THR A 275 3.33 -4.92 17.29
N ILE A 276 4.18 -5.63 18.02
CA ILE A 276 4.77 -6.92 17.63
C ILE A 276 4.17 -8.01 18.51
N LYS A 277 3.86 -9.16 17.93
CA LYS A 277 3.34 -10.34 18.63
C LYS A 277 4.30 -11.52 18.49
N VAL A 278 4.65 -12.14 19.60
CA VAL A 278 5.39 -13.41 19.66
C VAL A 278 4.46 -14.50 20.14
N THR A 279 4.35 -15.59 19.40
CA THR A 279 3.59 -16.77 19.78
C THR A 279 4.54 -17.95 19.96
N ASN A 280 4.62 -18.50 21.16
CA ASN A 280 5.45 -19.65 21.47
C ASN A 280 4.90 -20.93 20.83
N SER A 281 5.72 -21.97 20.78
CA SER A 281 5.34 -23.28 20.22
C SER A 281 4.19 -23.98 20.95
N ASP A 282 3.89 -23.61 22.20
CA ASP A 282 2.74 -24.09 22.97
C ASP A 282 1.44 -23.29 22.72
N GLY A 283 1.50 -22.27 21.85
CA GLY A 283 0.38 -21.39 21.52
C GLY A 283 0.18 -20.21 22.47
N SER A 284 0.97 -20.09 23.54
CA SER A 284 0.98 -18.88 24.36
C SER A 284 1.53 -17.69 23.57
N SER A 285 0.96 -16.50 23.74
CA SER A 285 1.37 -15.32 22.98
C SER A 285 1.56 -14.09 23.85
N GLN A 286 2.53 -13.26 23.48
CA GLN A 286 2.84 -11.97 24.09
C GLN A 286 2.86 -10.89 23.00
N THR A 287 2.38 -9.70 23.33
CA THR A 287 2.40 -8.54 22.44
C THR A 287 3.20 -7.42 23.10
N SER A 288 3.90 -6.61 22.31
CA SER A 288 4.58 -5.43 22.83
C SER A 288 3.59 -4.34 23.24
N ASP A 289 3.94 -3.57 24.28
CA ASP A 289 3.15 -2.41 24.71
C ASP A 289 3.43 -1.16 23.86
N THR A 290 4.61 -1.12 23.22
CA THR A 290 5.05 -0.03 22.37
C THR A 290 4.96 -0.43 20.89
N ASN A 291 4.71 0.57 20.04
CA ASN A 291 4.73 0.40 18.60
C ASN A 291 6.17 0.38 18.08
N LEU A 292 6.45 -0.54 17.16
CA LEU A 292 7.54 -0.46 16.21
C LEU A 292 7.13 0.55 15.14
N ILE A 293 8.01 1.49 14.82
CA ILE A 293 7.82 2.41 13.70
C ILE A 293 8.45 1.77 12.46
N VAL A 294 7.63 1.55 11.43
CA VAL A 294 8.09 1.11 10.12
C VAL A 294 8.04 2.32 9.19
N SER A 295 9.20 2.88 8.84
CA SER A 295 9.29 4.10 8.04
C SER A 295 8.86 3.89 6.59
N TYR A 296 9.17 2.74 6.00
CA TYR A 296 8.71 2.34 4.68
C TYR A 296 8.82 0.82 4.52
N SER A 297 8.15 0.27 3.50
CA SER A 297 8.22 -1.14 3.15
C SER A 297 8.59 -1.33 1.68
N GLU A 298 9.48 -2.29 1.41
CA GLU A 298 9.85 -2.74 0.05
C GLU A 298 9.20 -4.09 -0.30
N ALA A 299 8.89 -4.28 -1.58
CA ALA A 299 8.33 -5.51 -2.11
C ALA A 299 9.37 -6.65 -2.07
N ASN A 300 8.92 -7.84 -1.70
CA ASN A 300 9.71 -9.06 -1.84
C ASN A 300 8.90 -10.11 -2.61
N VAL A 301 9.60 -10.96 -3.37
CA VAL A 301 9.04 -12.22 -3.87
C VAL A 301 9.26 -13.28 -2.81
N ILE A 302 8.17 -13.87 -2.31
CA ILE A 302 8.22 -15.03 -1.41
C ILE A 302 8.25 -16.27 -2.30
N TYR A 303 9.34 -17.01 -2.24
CA TYR A 303 9.56 -18.16 -3.09
C TYR A 303 10.01 -19.38 -2.28
N ASP A 304 9.41 -20.51 -2.59
CA ASP A 304 9.82 -21.83 -2.10
C ASP A 304 10.65 -22.50 -3.20
N ALA A 305 11.88 -22.91 -2.87
CA ALA A 305 12.77 -23.55 -3.83
C ALA A 305 12.23 -24.90 -4.34
N ASP A 306 11.30 -25.52 -3.61
CA ASP A 306 10.61 -26.74 -4.05
C ASP A 306 9.61 -26.46 -5.21
N ASP A 307 9.25 -25.20 -5.45
CA ASP A 307 8.39 -24.75 -6.56
C ASP A 307 9.14 -24.59 -7.90
N MET A 308 10.44 -24.92 -7.96
CA MET A 308 11.30 -24.86 -9.15
C MET A 308 10.76 -25.58 -10.40
N SER A 309 9.91 -26.59 -10.23
CA SER A 309 9.28 -27.24 -11.38
C SER A 309 8.14 -26.38 -11.92
N GLU A 310 8.03 -26.24 -13.25
CA GLU A 310 6.96 -25.49 -13.93
C GLU A 310 5.53 -25.95 -13.51
N PHE A 311 5.43 -27.13 -12.91
CA PHE A 311 4.18 -27.70 -12.39
C PHE A 311 3.96 -27.48 -10.88
N GLY A 312 4.79 -26.66 -10.21
CA GLY A 312 4.76 -26.40 -8.77
C GLY A 312 4.85 -27.71 -7.99
N GLY A 313 6.08 -28.12 -7.68
CA GLY A 313 6.39 -29.42 -7.07
C GLY A 313 5.51 -29.70 -5.85
N ALA A 314 5.38 -30.96 -5.43
CA ALA A 314 4.77 -31.21 -4.13
C ALA A 314 5.64 -30.51 -3.09
N ASN A 315 5.11 -29.48 -2.40
CA ASN A 315 5.83 -28.68 -1.40
C ASN A 315 6.76 -29.59 -0.59
N GLY A 316 8.07 -29.44 -0.84
CA GLY A 316 9.07 -30.30 -0.27
C GLY A 316 9.43 -29.85 1.14
N PRO A 317 10.61 -30.24 1.65
CA PRO A 317 11.03 -29.91 2.99
C PRO A 317 11.62 -28.49 3.13
N LEU A 318 11.79 -27.74 2.03
CA LEU A 318 12.40 -26.41 2.08
C LEU A 318 11.37 -25.38 2.52
N GLU A 319 11.83 -24.39 3.27
CA GLU A 319 10.99 -23.30 3.74
C GLU A 319 11.02 -22.14 2.74
N PRO A 320 9.91 -21.42 2.56
CA PRO A 320 9.89 -20.25 1.70
C PRO A 320 10.83 -19.15 2.20
N ILE A 321 11.45 -18.43 1.27
CA ILE A 321 12.36 -17.32 1.52
C ILE A 321 11.82 -16.06 0.83
N ALA A 322 11.95 -14.92 1.51
CA ALA A 322 11.64 -13.61 0.94
C ALA A 322 12.87 -13.02 0.25
N TYR A 323 12.77 -12.77 -1.05
CA TYR A 323 13.83 -12.18 -1.89
C TYR A 323 13.48 -10.74 -2.26
N GLN A 324 14.44 -9.82 -2.05
CA GLN A 324 14.32 -8.46 -2.57
C GLN A 324 14.37 -8.49 -4.10
N VAL A 325 13.57 -7.61 -4.73
CA VAL A 325 13.43 -7.52 -6.19
C VAL A 325 14.00 -6.22 -6.69
N GLN A 326 14.65 -6.18 -7.84
CA GLN A 326 15.15 -4.93 -8.42
C GLN A 326 14.67 -4.72 -9.86
N HIS A 327 14.78 -3.49 -10.33
CA HIS A 327 14.58 -3.17 -11.73
C HIS A 327 15.83 -3.44 -12.56
N VAL A 328 15.65 -3.54 -13.87
CA VAL A 328 16.71 -3.80 -14.86
C VAL A 328 16.56 -2.86 -16.06
N ASP A 329 17.56 -2.87 -16.95
CA ASP A 329 17.40 -2.31 -18.28
C ASP A 329 16.62 -3.29 -19.18
N GLU A 330 15.29 -3.24 -19.08
CA GLU A 330 14.37 -4.08 -19.83
C GLU A 330 14.30 -3.66 -21.30
N ASN A 331 14.19 -2.36 -21.56
CA ASN A 331 14.00 -1.81 -22.91
C ASN A 331 15.30 -1.68 -23.72
N GLY A 332 16.46 -2.05 -23.16
CA GLY A 332 17.78 -1.88 -23.76
C GLY A 332 18.24 -0.43 -23.89
N ASN A 333 17.54 0.51 -23.25
CA ASN A 333 17.80 1.94 -23.24
C ASN A 333 17.92 2.49 -21.80
N GLY A 334 18.34 1.63 -20.89
CA GLY A 334 18.64 1.89 -19.49
C GLY A 334 17.47 1.70 -18.52
N GLY A 335 16.31 1.16 -18.93
CA GLY A 335 15.16 1.02 -18.03
C GLY A 335 13.91 0.44 -18.68
N TYR A 336 12.74 1.08 -18.49
CA TYR A 336 11.43 0.59 -18.95
C TYR A 336 10.74 1.61 -19.85
N THR A 337 10.01 1.12 -20.85
CA THR A 337 9.15 1.94 -21.71
C THR A 337 7.69 1.66 -21.41
N PHE A 338 6.99 2.63 -20.84
CA PHE A 338 5.55 2.59 -20.67
C PHE A 338 4.83 3.04 -21.94
N GLN A 339 3.80 2.31 -22.33
CA GLN A 339 2.98 2.61 -23.50
C GLN A 339 1.53 2.78 -23.07
N MET A 340 0.97 3.95 -23.30
CA MET A 340 -0.45 4.19 -22.98
C MET A 340 -1.33 3.55 -24.05
N HIS A 341 -2.38 2.84 -23.64
CA HIS A 341 -3.41 2.36 -24.56
C HIS A 341 -4.03 3.55 -25.33
N THR A 342 -4.44 3.33 -26.58
CA THR A 342 -4.94 4.40 -27.46
C THR A 342 -6.05 5.25 -26.84
N GLU A 343 -6.99 4.65 -26.11
CA GLU A 343 -8.08 5.36 -25.45
C GLU A 343 -7.60 6.20 -24.26
N PHE A 344 -6.71 5.63 -23.44
CA PHE A 344 -6.10 6.35 -22.32
C PHE A 344 -5.28 7.55 -22.82
N ASN A 345 -4.45 7.35 -23.86
CA ASN A 345 -3.66 8.42 -24.47
C ASN A 345 -4.52 9.51 -25.14
N ALA A 346 -5.70 9.15 -25.65
CA ALA A 346 -6.65 10.12 -26.22
C ALA A 346 -7.33 10.99 -25.14
N ASN A 347 -7.41 10.50 -23.90
CA ASN A 347 -7.87 11.29 -22.76
C ASN A 347 -6.73 12.20 -22.26
N THR A 348 -6.69 13.44 -22.74
CA THR A 348 -5.66 14.43 -22.39
C THR A 348 -5.52 14.63 -20.88
N ALA A 349 -6.63 14.70 -20.14
CA ALA A 349 -6.59 14.96 -18.69
C ALA A 349 -5.96 13.79 -17.92
N ALA A 350 -6.36 12.54 -18.24
CA ALA A 350 -5.80 11.34 -17.62
C ALA A 350 -4.31 11.16 -17.97
N LYS A 351 -3.97 11.36 -19.24
CA LYS A 351 -2.59 11.32 -19.71
C LYS A 351 -1.71 12.32 -18.97
N GLU A 352 -2.11 13.58 -18.90
CA GLU A 352 -1.34 14.64 -18.23
C GLU A 352 -1.19 14.36 -16.74
N ALA A 353 -2.24 13.84 -16.08
CA ALA A 353 -2.19 13.47 -14.67
C ALA A 353 -1.21 12.31 -14.41
N PHE A 354 -1.27 11.26 -15.21
CA PHE A 354 -0.32 10.15 -15.12
C PHE A 354 1.12 10.60 -15.40
N GLU A 355 1.33 11.45 -16.41
CA GLU A 355 2.64 12.02 -16.73
C GLU A 355 3.22 12.84 -15.57
N ARG A 356 2.39 13.61 -14.85
CA ARG A 356 2.83 14.32 -13.64
C ARG A 356 3.24 13.35 -12.53
N ALA A 357 2.41 12.37 -12.20
CA ALA A 357 2.74 11.35 -11.20
C ALA A 357 4.02 10.56 -11.55
N LEU A 358 4.17 10.16 -12.82
CA LEU A 358 5.36 9.49 -13.33
C LEU A 358 6.61 10.38 -13.20
N ASN A 359 6.49 11.67 -13.53
CA ASN A 359 7.58 12.63 -13.41
C ASN A 359 7.98 12.88 -11.96
N THR A 360 7.03 12.97 -11.02
CA THR A 360 7.30 13.10 -9.58
C THR A 360 8.25 12.00 -9.11
N TRP A 361 7.99 10.75 -9.50
CA TRP A 361 8.87 9.63 -9.20
C TRP A 361 10.22 9.72 -9.92
N ARG A 362 10.22 9.82 -11.27
CA ARG A 362 11.46 9.88 -12.09
C ARG A 362 12.42 10.97 -11.64
N CYS A 363 11.88 12.11 -11.24
CA CYS A 363 12.70 13.25 -10.85
C CYS A 363 13.32 13.10 -9.48
N THR A 364 12.69 12.31 -8.62
CA THR A 364 13.09 12.11 -7.25
C THR A 364 14.03 10.92 -7.09
N SER A 365 13.71 9.78 -7.71
CA SER A 365 14.53 8.55 -7.65
C SER A 365 15.54 8.43 -8.78
N LYS A 366 15.37 9.18 -9.88
CA LYS A 366 16.08 8.96 -11.15
C LYS A 366 15.80 7.59 -11.79
N ILE A 367 14.66 6.97 -11.45
CA ILE A 367 14.22 5.76 -12.15
C ILE A 367 14.06 6.07 -13.65
N ASN A 368 14.62 5.22 -14.50
CA ASN A 368 14.57 5.39 -15.95
C ASN A 368 13.34 4.72 -16.54
N TRP A 369 12.23 5.40 -16.31
CA TRP A 369 10.96 5.11 -16.95
C TRP A 369 10.72 6.14 -18.03
N ILE A 370 10.36 5.72 -19.23
CA ILE A 370 10.05 6.61 -20.35
C ILE A 370 8.67 6.28 -20.92
N ILE A 371 8.03 7.27 -21.53
CA ILE A 371 6.76 7.06 -22.25
C ILE A 371 7.11 6.88 -23.72
N GLY A 372 6.67 5.75 -24.27
CA GLY A 372 6.81 5.39 -25.68
C GLY A 372 5.66 5.89 -26.55
N ALA A 373 5.57 5.35 -27.76
CA ALA A 373 4.39 5.56 -28.61
C ALA A 373 3.16 4.88 -27.96
N PRO A 374 1.94 5.38 -28.22
CA PRO A 374 0.72 4.70 -27.78
C PRO A 374 0.63 3.28 -28.35
N THR A 375 -0.01 2.38 -27.60
CA THR A 375 -0.20 0.97 -27.97
C THR A 375 -1.68 0.62 -28.16
N SER A 376 -1.96 -0.43 -28.92
CA SER A 376 -3.29 -1.06 -29.00
C SER A 376 -3.46 -2.25 -28.06
N VAL A 377 -2.46 -2.54 -27.22
CA VAL A 377 -2.60 -3.51 -26.13
C VAL A 377 -3.58 -2.93 -25.13
N ASP A 378 -4.61 -3.71 -24.83
CA ASP A 378 -5.72 -3.31 -23.96
C ASP A 378 -6.07 -4.41 -22.95
N GLU A 379 -5.04 -5.06 -22.45
CA GLU A 379 -5.11 -6.06 -21.40
C GLU A 379 -3.84 -5.97 -20.57
N ALA A 380 -3.92 -6.20 -19.25
CA ALA A 380 -2.74 -6.29 -18.40
C ALA A 380 -2.30 -7.75 -18.29
N VAL A 381 -1.31 -8.18 -19.07
CA VAL A 381 -0.92 -9.59 -19.21
C VAL A 381 0.56 -9.73 -19.53
N PHE A 382 1.19 -10.80 -19.04
CA PHE A 382 2.59 -11.05 -19.33
C PHE A 382 2.84 -11.44 -20.79
N GLU A 383 3.22 -10.49 -21.63
CA GLU A 383 3.38 -10.75 -23.07
C GLU A 383 4.64 -11.55 -23.41
N SER A 384 5.61 -11.54 -22.49
CA SER A 384 6.88 -12.28 -22.65
C SER A 384 6.85 -13.70 -22.06
N ARG A 385 5.65 -14.27 -21.82
CA ARG A 385 5.51 -15.62 -21.24
C ARG A 385 6.34 -16.66 -22.02
N PRO A 386 7.29 -17.37 -21.38
CA PRO A 386 8.16 -18.35 -22.05
C PRO A 386 7.48 -19.62 -22.59
N VAL A 387 6.14 -19.70 -22.58
CA VAL A 387 5.40 -20.95 -22.77
C VAL A 387 4.51 -20.86 -24.01
N GLN A 388 5.15 -20.84 -25.19
CA GLN A 388 4.80 -21.62 -26.40
C GLN A 388 5.47 -21.03 -27.65
N SER A 389 6.49 -21.74 -28.16
CA SER A 389 7.14 -21.56 -29.47
C SER A 389 8.18 -20.42 -29.60
N PRO A 390 9.41 -20.71 -30.08
CA PRO A 390 10.50 -19.73 -30.21
C PRO A 390 10.35 -18.75 -31.40
N ALA A 391 9.14 -18.48 -31.89
CA ALA A 391 8.97 -17.89 -33.22
C ALA A 391 8.71 -16.37 -33.28
N THR A 392 8.28 -15.72 -32.20
CA THR A 392 8.32 -14.25 -32.06
C THR A 392 8.19 -13.94 -30.58
N ALA A 393 9.30 -13.69 -29.89
CA ALA A 393 9.22 -13.02 -28.59
C ALA A 393 8.54 -11.67 -28.86
N GLN A 394 7.27 -11.54 -28.49
CA GLN A 394 6.64 -10.23 -28.44
C GLN A 394 7.42 -9.41 -27.40
N GLN A 395 7.73 -8.17 -27.73
CA GLN A 395 8.32 -7.26 -26.76
C GLN A 395 7.31 -7.07 -25.63
N SER A 396 7.79 -7.10 -24.39
CA SER A 396 6.99 -6.75 -23.22
C SER A 396 6.41 -5.35 -23.41
N VAL A 397 5.14 -5.17 -23.07
CA VAL A 397 4.44 -3.90 -23.13
C VAL A 397 4.01 -3.54 -21.73
N ASN A 398 4.83 -2.72 -21.07
CA ASN A 398 4.41 -2.06 -19.82
C ASN A 398 3.25 -1.09 -20.13
N VAL A 399 2.00 -1.53 -19.98
CA VAL A 399 0.82 -0.80 -20.47
C VAL A 399 0.22 0.10 -19.40
N VAL A 400 -0.27 1.26 -19.81
CA VAL A 400 -1.10 2.17 -18.98
C VAL A 400 -2.45 2.32 -19.65
N ARG A 401 -3.53 1.92 -18.97
CA ARG A 401 -4.87 1.89 -19.58
C ARG A 401 -6.01 2.07 -18.57
N PHE A 402 -7.19 2.34 -19.11
CA PHE A 402 -8.44 2.19 -18.37
C PHE A 402 -8.90 0.73 -18.45
N ASP A 403 -9.62 0.23 -17.45
CA ASP A 403 -10.08 -1.16 -17.42
C ASP A 403 -11.21 -1.44 -18.42
N ASN A 404 -11.44 -2.72 -18.70
CA ASN A 404 -12.47 -3.15 -19.62
C ASN A 404 -13.68 -3.76 -18.90
N GLY A 405 -14.79 -3.01 -18.84
CA GLY A 405 -16.07 -3.51 -18.37
C GLY A 405 -16.13 -3.74 -16.85
N ASN A 406 -15.86 -4.96 -16.40
CA ASN A 406 -15.79 -5.31 -14.96
C ASN A 406 -14.49 -6.06 -14.65
N GLU A 407 -13.42 -5.69 -15.35
CA GLU A 407 -12.10 -6.27 -15.15
C GLU A 407 -11.55 -5.89 -13.78
N LEU A 408 -11.60 -4.59 -13.45
CA LEU A 408 -11.46 -4.17 -12.06
C LEU A 408 -12.78 -4.42 -11.33
N GLU A 409 -12.69 -4.81 -10.07
CA GLU A 409 -13.88 -4.92 -9.23
C GLU A 409 -14.47 -3.52 -8.97
N GLU A 410 -15.78 -3.41 -8.80
CA GLU A 410 -16.54 -2.14 -8.60
C GLU A 410 -15.90 -1.19 -7.57
N ASP A 411 -15.23 -1.80 -6.58
CA ASP A 411 -14.61 -1.15 -5.45
C ASP A 411 -13.09 -0.92 -5.64
N VAL A 412 -12.52 -1.07 -6.85
CA VAL A 412 -11.09 -0.88 -7.14
C VAL A 412 -10.92 0.34 -8.05
N LEU A 413 -10.02 1.26 -7.68
CA LEU A 413 -9.76 2.53 -8.37
C LEU A 413 -8.59 2.44 -9.35
N GLY A 414 -7.55 1.72 -8.96
CA GLY A 414 -6.32 1.53 -9.72
C GLY A 414 -5.61 0.25 -9.29
N VAL A 415 -4.80 -0.32 -10.17
CA VAL A 415 -4.01 -1.52 -9.90
C VAL A 415 -2.69 -1.47 -10.63
N CYS A 416 -1.61 -1.75 -9.89
CA CYS A 416 -0.31 -2.13 -10.41
C CYS A 416 -0.20 -3.66 -10.49
N TYR A 417 0.08 -4.16 -11.69
CA TYR A 417 0.52 -5.53 -11.92
C TYR A 417 2.04 -5.52 -12.07
N SER A 418 2.74 -6.27 -11.22
CA SER A 418 4.20 -6.42 -11.30
C SER A 418 4.53 -7.89 -11.55
N TRP A 419 5.05 -8.18 -12.75
CA TRP A 419 5.62 -9.49 -13.04
C TRP A 419 7.11 -9.51 -12.70
N TYR A 420 7.54 -10.63 -12.14
CA TYR A 420 8.93 -10.87 -11.80
C TYR A 420 9.44 -12.13 -12.47
N SER A 421 10.68 -12.08 -12.91
CA SER A 421 11.44 -13.25 -13.33
C SER A 421 12.54 -13.53 -12.30
N GLY A 422 12.77 -14.82 -12.09
CA GLY A 422 13.83 -15.31 -11.22
C GLY A 422 14.91 -16.07 -11.97
N CYS A 423 16.07 -16.19 -11.35
CA CYS A 423 17.12 -17.12 -11.76
C CYS A 423 17.73 -17.78 -10.54
N SER A 424 18.31 -18.97 -10.74
CA SER A 424 19.13 -19.63 -9.72
C SER A 424 20.60 -19.34 -9.97
N ASN A 425 21.35 -19.03 -8.92
CA ASN A 425 22.81 -19.00 -8.94
C ASN A 425 23.43 -20.27 -8.33
N GLY A 426 22.64 -21.34 -8.16
CA GLY A 426 23.02 -22.59 -7.50
C GLY A 426 22.47 -22.68 -6.08
N ASP A 427 22.90 -21.79 -5.20
CA ASP A 427 22.59 -21.83 -3.76
C ASP A 427 21.50 -20.85 -3.32
N SER A 428 21.18 -19.85 -4.15
CA SER A 428 20.10 -18.90 -3.92
C SER A 428 19.39 -18.51 -5.21
N PHE A 429 18.35 -17.71 -5.04
CA PHE A 429 17.57 -17.13 -6.13
C PHE A 429 17.72 -15.62 -6.12
N GLU A 430 17.69 -15.05 -7.30
CA GLU A 430 17.61 -13.62 -7.50
C GLU A 430 16.38 -13.32 -8.33
N TRP A 431 15.75 -12.17 -8.09
CA TRP A 431 14.49 -11.79 -8.72
C TRP A 431 14.55 -10.35 -9.21
N PHE A 432 13.94 -10.11 -10.36
CA PHE A 432 13.87 -8.79 -10.96
C PHE A 432 12.51 -8.55 -11.59
N VAL A 433 12.14 -7.27 -11.70
CA VAL A 433 10.91 -6.82 -12.34
C VAL A 433 11.03 -7.02 -13.85
N SER A 434 10.15 -7.83 -14.42
CA SER A 434 10.14 -8.12 -15.86
C SER A 434 9.20 -7.20 -16.63
N GLU A 435 8.06 -6.86 -16.03
CA GLU A 435 7.01 -6.08 -16.67
C GLU A 435 6.12 -5.46 -15.59
N MET A 436 5.58 -4.28 -15.89
CA MET A 436 4.65 -3.57 -15.03
C MET A 436 3.51 -2.95 -15.83
N ASP A 437 2.29 -3.23 -15.41
CA ASP A 437 1.08 -2.64 -16.01
C ASP A 437 0.28 -1.85 -14.99
N PHE A 438 -0.34 -0.77 -15.46
CA PHE A 438 -1.22 0.09 -14.69
C PHE A 438 -2.61 0.12 -15.32
N VAL A 439 -3.60 -0.28 -14.53
CA VAL A 439 -5.00 -0.28 -14.93
C VAL A 439 -5.79 0.60 -13.98
N PHE A 440 -6.57 1.54 -14.52
CA PHE A 440 -7.41 2.46 -13.75
C PHE A 440 -8.89 2.28 -14.09
N ASP A 441 -9.78 2.50 -13.13
CA ASP A 441 -11.23 2.36 -13.32
C ASP A 441 -11.79 3.40 -14.30
N ASP A 442 -12.39 2.93 -15.39
CA ASP A 442 -13.02 3.76 -16.43
C ASP A 442 -14.35 4.39 -15.98
N ALA A 443 -15.00 3.79 -14.98
CA ALA A 443 -16.32 4.17 -14.52
C ALA A 443 -16.28 5.20 -13.38
N THR A 444 -15.11 5.40 -12.77
CA THR A 444 -14.93 6.41 -11.72
C THR A 444 -14.97 7.82 -12.29
N VAL A 445 -15.68 8.70 -11.57
CA VAL A 445 -15.63 10.13 -11.83
C VAL A 445 -14.38 10.70 -11.17
N TRP A 446 -13.40 11.04 -11.99
CA TRP A 446 -12.08 11.48 -11.56
C TRP A 446 -11.94 13.00 -11.51
N ASN A 447 -11.25 13.52 -10.49
CA ASN A 447 -10.47 14.73 -10.62
C ASN A 447 -9.11 14.36 -11.22
N PHE A 448 -8.80 14.89 -12.41
CA PHE A 448 -7.49 14.65 -13.02
C PHE A 448 -6.44 15.69 -12.61
N GLY A 449 -6.78 16.62 -11.72
CA GLY A 449 -5.91 17.73 -11.37
C GLY A 449 -5.63 18.67 -12.55
N PRO A 450 -4.63 19.58 -12.43
CA PRO A 450 -3.86 19.86 -11.22
C PRO A 450 -4.68 20.66 -10.19
N ASN A 451 -5.90 21.07 -10.52
CA ASN A 451 -6.78 21.75 -9.58
C ASN A 451 -7.10 20.86 -8.36
N PRO A 452 -7.28 21.45 -7.17
CA PRO A 452 -7.62 20.69 -5.97
C PRO A 452 -8.94 19.95 -6.11
N THR A 453 -9.10 18.84 -5.39
CA THR A 453 -10.36 18.08 -5.34
C THR A 453 -11.40 18.79 -4.47
N LEU A 454 -12.41 19.42 -5.10
CA LEU A 454 -13.41 20.25 -4.40
C LEU A 454 -14.74 19.55 -4.09
N THR A 455 -14.93 18.29 -4.51
CA THR A 455 -16.18 17.53 -4.34
C THR A 455 -15.89 16.10 -3.88
N THR A 456 -16.91 15.30 -3.55
CA THR A 456 -16.78 13.88 -3.15
C THR A 456 -16.39 12.99 -4.35
N ILE A 457 -15.29 13.30 -5.01
CA ILE A 457 -14.70 12.54 -6.11
C ILE A 457 -13.27 12.15 -5.74
N TYR A 458 -12.68 11.23 -6.50
CA TYR A 458 -11.32 10.75 -6.27
C TYR A 458 -10.31 11.54 -7.11
N ASP A 459 -9.12 11.78 -6.56
CA ASP A 459 -8.02 12.36 -7.30
C ASP A 459 -7.24 11.27 -8.06
N PHE A 460 -7.25 11.38 -9.39
CA PHE A 460 -6.58 10.41 -10.25
C PHE A 460 -5.05 10.48 -10.11
N GLU A 461 -4.48 11.68 -9.99
CA GLU A 461 -3.03 11.84 -9.89
C GLU A 461 -2.50 11.19 -8.62
N THR A 462 -3.21 11.31 -7.50
CA THR A 462 -2.91 10.59 -6.26
C THR A 462 -2.97 9.08 -6.42
N VAL A 463 -4.04 8.52 -7.00
CA VAL A 463 -4.13 7.06 -7.24
C VAL A 463 -3.02 6.60 -8.18
N ALA A 464 -2.74 7.35 -9.26
CA ALA A 464 -1.64 7.05 -10.16
C ALA A 464 -0.28 7.11 -9.47
N LEU A 465 -0.04 8.11 -8.61
CA LEU A 465 1.22 8.24 -7.85
C LEU A 465 1.42 7.07 -6.89
N HIS A 466 0.35 6.61 -6.24
CA HIS A 466 0.34 5.43 -5.38
C HIS A 466 0.65 4.13 -6.14
N GLU A 467 -0.08 3.85 -7.22
CA GLU A 467 0.16 2.64 -8.01
C GLU A 467 1.58 2.66 -8.60
N LEU A 468 2.07 3.81 -9.07
CA LEU A 468 3.46 3.96 -9.49
C LEU A 468 4.46 3.71 -8.35
N GLY A 469 4.08 3.92 -7.09
CA GLY A 469 4.85 3.53 -5.92
C GLY A 469 4.97 2.01 -5.78
N HIS A 470 3.88 1.27 -6.02
CA HIS A 470 3.96 -0.19 -6.17
C HIS A 470 4.85 -0.61 -7.35
N GLY A 471 4.80 0.13 -8.45
CA GLY A 471 5.74 -0.01 -9.57
C GLY A 471 7.20 0.23 -9.15
N HIS A 472 7.45 1.15 -8.21
CA HIS A 472 8.78 1.36 -7.60
C HIS A 472 9.18 0.27 -6.61
N GLN A 473 8.36 -0.77 -6.45
CA GLN A 473 8.54 -1.86 -5.50
C GLN A 473 8.41 -1.39 -4.04
N LEU A 474 7.59 -0.36 -3.79
CA LEU A 474 7.15 0.01 -2.45
C LEU A 474 5.84 -0.73 -2.12
N GLU A 475 5.67 -1.02 -0.83
CA GLU A 475 4.44 -1.59 -0.29
C GLU A 475 3.76 -0.62 0.66
N HIS A 476 2.54 -0.94 1.07
CA HIS A 476 1.79 -0.10 1.98
C HIS A 476 2.55 0.18 3.28
N THR A 477 2.32 1.37 3.80
CA THR A 477 2.75 1.83 5.12
C THR A 477 1.54 2.21 5.98
N ILE A 478 1.77 2.39 7.28
CA ILE A 478 0.76 2.90 8.19
C ILE A 478 1.24 4.26 8.66
N ASP A 479 0.71 5.29 8.03
CA ASP A 479 0.69 6.64 8.55
C ASP A 479 -0.54 6.79 9.44
N ASN A 480 -0.33 7.19 10.70
CA ASN A 480 -1.44 7.42 11.63
C ASN A 480 -1.67 8.90 11.87
N GLN A 481 -0.89 9.76 11.21
CA GLN A 481 -1.15 11.18 11.20
C GLN A 481 -2.11 11.49 10.05
N VAL A 482 -2.89 12.55 10.25
CA VAL A 482 -3.80 13.06 9.23
C VAL A 482 -3.41 14.52 9.12
N ASP A 483 -2.54 14.76 8.17
CA ASP A 483 -1.78 16.01 8.09
C ASP A 483 -2.31 16.91 6.95
N GLY A 484 -3.22 16.40 6.12
CA GLY A 484 -3.92 17.14 5.07
C GLY A 484 -3.29 16.94 3.69
N ASP A 485 -3.77 17.69 2.68
CA ASP A 485 -3.31 17.52 1.30
C ASP A 485 -1.78 17.63 1.18
N ASN A 486 -1.18 16.63 0.54
CA ASN A 486 0.26 16.48 0.28
C ASN A 486 1.12 16.36 1.54
N MET A 487 0.54 15.95 2.66
CA MET A 487 1.24 15.79 3.94
C MET A 487 1.21 14.36 4.48
N ASP A 488 0.36 13.48 3.92
CA ASP A 488 0.25 12.09 4.32
C ASP A 488 1.11 11.20 3.40
N ASP A 489 1.60 10.08 3.92
CA ASP A 489 2.37 9.12 3.10
C ASP A 489 1.52 8.61 1.93
N VAL A 490 1.95 8.82 0.68
CA VAL A 490 1.21 8.35 -0.50
C VAL A 490 1.06 6.83 -0.51
N MET A 491 1.98 6.09 0.11
CA MET A 491 1.92 4.63 0.28
C MET A 491 1.15 4.21 1.53
N HIS A 492 0.56 5.15 2.27
CA HIS A 492 -0.37 4.80 3.34
C HIS A 492 -1.45 3.88 2.77
N TYR A 493 -1.83 2.82 3.47
CA TYR A 493 -2.85 1.91 2.95
C TYR A 493 -4.16 2.62 2.63
N ALA A 494 -4.52 3.70 3.33
CA ALA A 494 -5.76 4.41 3.14
C ALA A 494 -5.57 5.85 2.63
N LEU A 495 -6.57 6.34 1.88
CA LEU A 495 -6.79 7.76 1.63
C LEU A 495 -8.22 8.12 1.98
N GLY A 496 -8.43 9.35 2.41
CA GLY A 496 -9.73 9.97 2.54
C GLY A 496 -10.34 10.39 1.20
N PHE A 497 -11.64 10.66 1.22
CA PHE A 497 -12.25 11.51 0.19
C PHE A 497 -11.74 12.95 0.35
N PHE A 498 -11.66 13.71 -0.74
CA PHE A 498 -11.16 15.10 -0.74
C PHE A 498 -9.68 15.26 -0.37
N GLU A 499 -8.90 14.22 -0.58
CA GLU A 499 -7.49 14.22 -0.22
C GLU A 499 -6.64 14.17 -1.49
N ASP A 500 -5.81 15.20 -1.68
CA ASP A 500 -4.84 15.27 -2.77
C ASP A 500 -3.44 14.94 -2.21
N GLN A 501 -2.97 13.71 -2.40
CA GLN A 501 -1.59 13.30 -2.10
C GLN A 501 -0.79 13.15 -3.40
N ARG A 502 -0.20 14.24 -3.88
CA ARG A 502 0.56 14.33 -5.14
C ARG A 502 2.05 14.61 -4.93
N ILE A 503 2.49 14.71 -3.67
CA ILE A 503 3.88 14.92 -3.26
C ILE A 503 4.39 13.66 -2.55
N LEU A 504 5.64 13.29 -2.82
CA LEU A 504 6.32 12.20 -2.13
C LEU A 504 6.95 12.72 -0.83
N LEU A 505 6.71 12.00 0.28
CA LEU A 505 7.37 12.27 1.54
C LEU A 505 8.79 11.67 1.57
N PRO A 506 9.70 12.15 2.46
CA PRO A 506 11.09 11.70 2.52
C PRO A 506 11.27 10.18 2.61
N GLU A 507 10.34 9.48 3.26
CA GLU A 507 10.30 8.03 3.41
C GLU A 507 10.09 7.34 2.06
N ASN A 508 9.14 7.81 1.24
CA ASN A 508 8.91 7.31 -0.12
C ASN A 508 10.16 7.50 -0.99
N ILE A 509 10.76 8.69 -0.90
CA ILE A 509 11.97 9.05 -1.63
C ILE A 509 13.13 8.14 -1.24
N THR A 510 13.28 7.87 0.06
CA THR A 510 14.34 7.01 0.59
C THR A 510 14.16 5.57 0.12
N ALA A 511 12.94 5.03 0.18
CA ALA A 511 12.62 3.69 -0.30
C ALA A 511 12.88 3.54 -1.81
N ALA A 512 12.38 4.47 -2.62
CA ALA A 512 12.61 4.44 -4.06
C ALA A 512 14.10 4.58 -4.43
N ASN A 513 14.86 5.40 -3.71
CA ASN A 513 16.31 5.51 -3.91
C ASN A 513 17.06 4.22 -3.51
N ASN A 514 16.56 3.47 -2.52
CA ASN A 514 17.14 2.17 -2.16
C ASN A 514 16.98 1.17 -3.31
N VAL A 515 15.76 1.01 -3.81
CA VAL A 515 15.46 0.14 -4.95
C VAL A 515 16.25 0.58 -6.19
N GLN A 516 16.27 1.88 -6.50
CA GLN A 516 17.04 2.41 -7.62
C GLN A 516 18.54 2.12 -7.47
N SER A 517 19.12 2.38 -6.29
CA SER A 517 20.54 2.15 -6.03
C SER A 517 20.93 0.70 -6.31
N ARG A 518 20.12 -0.27 -5.87
CA ARG A 518 20.39 -1.68 -6.16
C ARG A 518 20.20 -1.99 -7.65
N SER A 519 19.20 -1.41 -8.28
CA SER A 519 18.89 -1.57 -9.72
C SER A 519 19.98 -1.03 -10.65
N THR A 520 20.75 -0.01 -10.23
CA THR A 520 21.84 0.56 -11.03
C THR A 520 23.22 -0.01 -10.70
N ASN A 521 23.42 -0.50 -9.47
CA ASN A 521 24.76 -0.90 -8.98
C ASN A 521 25.00 -2.42 -8.98
N THR A 522 23.96 -3.23 -9.16
CA THR A 522 24.08 -4.69 -9.12
C THR A 522 23.50 -5.33 -10.38
N ILE A 523 24.16 -6.37 -10.89
CA ILE A 523 23.64 -7.21 -11.96
C ILE A 523 22.81 -8.31 -11.30
N VAL A 524 21.60 -8.53 -11.81
CA VAL A 524 20.69 -9.59 -11.39
C VAL A 524 20.39 -10.49 -12.58
N CYS A 525 20.49 -11.81 -12.41
CA CYS A 525 20.12 -12.75 -13.49
C CYS A 525 20.72 -12.46 -14.88
N ASN A 526 21.97 -11.98 -14.92
CA ASN A 526 22.67 -11.53 -16.12
C ASN A 526 21.94 -10.43 -16.93
N GLN A 527 20.99 -9.73 -16.32
CA GLN A 527 20.34 -8.57 -16.92
C GLN A 527 21.23 -7.34 -16.81
N SER A 528 21.16 -6.48 -17.81
CA SER A 528 21.81 -5.17 -17.74
C SER A 528 21.22 -4.36 -16.58
N PRO A 529 22.04 -3.71 -15.76
CA PRO A 529 21.54 -2.84 -14.69
C PRO A 529 20.85 -1.62 -15.31
N MET A 530 19.91 -1.03 -14.57
CA MET A 530 19.33 0.24 -14.97
C MET A 530 20.41 1.33 -15.11
N ILE A 531 20.14 2.29 -15.99
CA ILE A 531 20.87 3.54 -16.09
C ILE A 531 19.97 4.63 -15.52
N SER A 532 20.50 5.51 -14.68
CA SER A 532 19.72 6.63 -14.12
C SER A 532 19.13 7.52 -15.21
N TYR A 533 17.88 7.92 -15.03
CA TYR A 533 17.20 8.85 -15.91
C TYR A 533 17.96 10.18 -16.02
N SER A 534 18.30 10.57 -17.25
CA SER A 534 19.18 11.71 -17.52
C SER A 534 18.49 12.90 -18.19
N ASN A 535 17.23 12.78 -18.59
CA ASN A 535 16.53 13.90 -19.23
C ASN A 535 16.09 14.93 -18.19
N SER A 536 15.79 16.14 -18.68
CA SER A 536 15.36 17.25 -17.82
C SER A 536 14.07 16.92 -17.09
N CYS A 537 14.12 17.09 -15.77
CA CYS A 537 12.97 17.19 -14.91
C CYS A 537 12.42 18.60 -14.98
N GLY A 538 11.67 18.89 -16.05
CA GLY A 538 10.79 20.03 -16.05
C GLY A 538 9.65 19.76 -15.07
N LEU A 539 9.86 20.01 -13.78
CA LEU A 539 8.75 20.24 -12.86
C LEU A 539 7.94 21.41 -13.42
N ALA A 540 6.62 21.32 -13.32
CA ALA A 540 5.62 22.05 -14.08
C ALA A 540 5.98 23.49 -14.50
N VAL A 541 5.55 23.87 -15.70
CA VAL A 541 5.69 25.22 -16.29
C VAL A 541 5.15 26.35 -15.38
N GLU A 542 4.38 26.03 -14.33
CA GLU A 542 3.87 27.00 -13.36
C GLU A 542 4.89 27.50 -12.31
N GLU A 543 5.92 26.73 -11.96
CA GLU A 543 6.93 27.19 -10.98
C GLU A 543 7.82 28.32 -11.55
N ASN A 544 8.05 28.32 -12.87
CA ASN A 544 8.87 29.35 -13.51
C ASN A 544 8.15 30.70 -13.62
N THR A 545 6.82 30.75 -13.73
CA THR A 545 6.11 32.03 -13.93
C THR A 545 6.14 32.95 -12.70
N ILE A 546 6.08 32.42 -11.48
CA ILE A 546 6.19 33.24 -10.25
C ILE A 546 7.65 33.60 -9.95
N ASN A 547 8.58 32.65 -10.13
CA ASN A 547 9.99 32.89 -9.83
C ASN A 547 10.60 33.96 -10.75
N ASP A 548 10.17 34.01 -12.01
CA ASP A 548 10.57 35.00 -13.02
C ASP A 548 9.84 36.35 -12.85
N GLY A 549 8.61 36.35 -12.33
CA GLY A 549 7.81 37.55 -12.07
C GLY A 549 8.18 38.29 -10.78
N ILE A 550 8.89 37.65 -9.85
CA ILE A 550 9.22 38.24 -8.54
C ILE A 550 10.71 38.58 -8.43
N THR A 551 11.01 39.88 -8.33
CA THR A 551 12.38 40.37 -8.10
C THR A 551 12.54 41.01 -6.73
N ILE A 552 13.68 40.76 -6.08
CA ILE A 552 14.02 41.30 -4.76
C ILE A 552 15.29 42.13 -4.88
N TYR A 553 15.25 43.40 -4.46
CA TYR A 553 16.40 44.30 -4.51
C TYR A 553 16.36 45.40 -3.44
N PRO A 554 17.52 45.98 -3.06
CA PRO A 554 18.86 45.50 -3.36
C PRO A 554 19.17 44.22 -2.58
N ASN A 555 20.01 43.35 -3.16
CA ASN A 555 20.58 42.20 -2.48
C ASN A 555 22.08 42.12 -2.86
N PRO A 556 23.02 42.39 -1.94
CA PRO A 556 22.84 42.63 -0.50
C PRO A 556 22.04 43.90 -0.14
N THR A 557 21.41 43.93 1.03
CA THR A 557 20.62 45.06 1.57
C THR A 557 21.21 45.60 2.87
N LYS A 558 20.96 46.89 3.18
CA LYS A 558 21.26 47.53 4.47
C LYS A 558 20.05 47.59 5.41
N GLY A 559 19.01 46.80 5.13
CA GLY A 559 17.79 46.71 5.94
C GLY A 559 16.53 47.25 5.25
N HIS A 560 16.63 47.74 4.02
CA HIS A 560 15.49 48.12 3.18
C HIS A 560 15.46 47.23 1.93
N LEU A 561 14.40 46.44 1.79
CA LEU A 561 14.24 45.48 0.70
C LEU A 561 12.96 45.79 -0.07
N PHE A 562 13.05 45.85 -1.39
CA PHE A 562 11.92 46.00 -2.30
C PHE A 562 11.65 44.68 -3.00
N ILE A 563 10.38 44.33 -3.08
CA ILE A 563 9.88 43.15 -3.80
C ILE A 563 8.98 43.67 -4.92
N SER A 564 9.37 43.46 -6.17
CA SER A 564 8.57 43.75 -7.36
C SER A 564 7.85 42.48 -7.79
N ASN A 565 6.56 42.59 -8.08
CA ASN A 565 5.74 41.58 -8.70
C ASN A 565 5.32 42.05 -10.10
N ASP A 566 6.09 41.61 -11.09
CA ASP A 566 5.84 41.82 -12.51
C ASP A 566 4.97 40.68 -13.11
N GLY A 567 4.63 39.67 -12.30
CA GLY A 567 3.70 38.59 -12.62
C GLY A 567 2.22 38.97 -12.47
N LEU A 568 1.32 38.03 -12.79
CA LEU A 568 -0.14 38.20 -12.69
C LEU A 568 -0.73 37.67 -11.38
N ASP A 569 0.08 37.06 -10.52
CA ASP A 569 -0.39 36.40 -9.30
C ASP A 569 -0.60 37.36 -8.13
N ASN A 570 -1.65 37.12 -7.35
CA ASN A 570 -1.98 37.93 -6.17
C ASN A 570 -1.16 37.46 -4.96
N LEU A 571 -0.30 38.35 -4.44
CA LEU A 571 0.47 38.06 -3.24
C LEU A 571 -0.37 38.26 -1.98
N ILE A 572 -0.27 37.32 -1.04
CA ILE A 572 -1.07 37.31 0.18
C ILE A 572 -0.22 37.65 1.42
N LYS A 573 1.04 37.22 1.49
CA LYS A 573 1.93 37.50 2.61
C LYS A 573 3.41 37.31 2.26
N ILE A 574 4.27 37.95 3.04
CA ILE A 574 5.72 37.78 3.02
C ILE A 574 6.19 37.39 4.41
N THR A 575 7.05 36.38 4.53
CA THR A 575 7.72 36.02 5.78
C THR A 575 9.24 36.00 5.59
N VAL A 576 9.98 36.33 6.64
CA VAL A 576 11.45 36.33 6.65
C VAL A 576 11.94 35.42 7.76
N TYR A 577 12.87 34.53 7.44
CA TYR A 577 13.51 33.61 8.38
C TYR A 577 15.02 33.84 8.43
N ASP A 578 15.63 33.64 9.60
CA ASP A 578 17.08 33.52 9.70
C ASP A 578 17.56 32.10 9.34
N VAL A 579 18.88 31.90 9.26
CA VAL A 579 19.48 30.59 8.90
C VAL A 579 19.15 29.45 9.86
N SER A 580 18.63 29.74 11.05
CA SER A 580 18.19 28.71 12.01
C SER A 580 16.71 28.34 11.86
N GLY A 581 16.00 28.95 10.91
CA GLY A 581 14.56 28.75 10.68
C GLY A 581 13.68 29.58 11.62
N ARG A 582 14.24 30.48 12.41
CA ARG A 582 13.44 31.37 13.28
C ARG A 582 12.77 32.45 12.45
N LEU A 583 11.46 32.62 12.63
CA LEU A 583 10.67 33.68 12.01
C LEU A 583 11.09 35.06 12.55
N ILE A 584 11.48 35.94 11.63
CA ILE A 584 11.98 37.29 11.91
C ILE A 584 10.90 38.34 11.64
N LEU A 585 10.14 38.16 10.57
CA LEU A 585 9.10 39.10 10.15
C LEU A 585 8.00 38.36 9.41
N GLU A 586 6.75 38.78 9.63
CA GLU A 586 5.59 38.40 8.84
C GLU A 586 4.80 39.66 8.48
N GLN A 587 4.47 39.80 7.20
CA GLN A 587 3.76 40.94 6.65
C GLN A 587 2.64 40.44 5.73
N GLY A 588 1.39 40.71 6.10
CA GLY A 588 0.25 40.48 5.22
C GLY A 588 0.17 41.53 4.11
N ILE A 589 -0.24 41.12 2.93
CA ILE A 589 -0.47 42.00 1.77
C ILE A 589 -1.97 42.10 1.56
N SER A 590 -2.50 43.31 1.66
CA SER A 590 -3.90 43.61 1.30
C SER A 590 -3.89 44.42 0.01
N GLU A 591 -4.52 43.85 -1.02
CA GLU A 591 -4.62 44.36 -2.41
C GLU A 591 -3.41 44.14 -3.34
N ALA A 592 -3.70 44.12 -4.65
CA ALA A 592 -2.81 43.79 -5.79
C ALA A 592 -1.68 44.82 -6.03
N SER A 593 -0.96 45.20 -4.99
CA SER A 593 0.20 46.09 -5.09
C SER A 593 1.39 45.36 -5.67
N ARG A 594 1.81 45.80 -6.87
CA ARG A 594 3.00 45.32 -7.60
C ARG A 594 4.32 45.53 -6.87
N TYR A 595 4.35 46.33 -5.80
CA TYR A 595 5.56 46.61 -5.04
C TYR A 595 5.30 46.48 -3.55
N GLN A 596 6.18 45.73 -2.87
CA GLN A 596 6.18 45.59 -1.42
C GLN A 596 7.53 46.03 -0.87
N THR A 597 7.52 46.63 0.33
CA THR A 597 8.74 46.99 1.05
C THR A 597 8.81 46.20 2.34
N VAL A 598 9.97 45.60 2.60
CA VAL A 598 10.30 44.87 3.82
C VAL A 598 11.44 45.60 4.53
N HIS A 599 11.27 45.83 5.84
CA HIS A 599 12.22 46.55 6.68
C HIS A 599 12.89 45.61 7.68
N LEU A 600 14.21 45.48 7.61
CA LEU A 600 15.06 44.64 8.46
C LEU A 600 16.12 45.45 9.23
N ASN A 601 15.95 46.78 9.32
CA ASN A 601 16.94 47.72 9.87
C ASN A 601 17.43 47.41 11.30
N ASN A 602 16.68 46.63 12.07
CA ASN A 602 17.00 46.28 13.47
C ASN A 602 17.50 44.84 13.63
N MET A 603 17.79 44.14 12.52
CA MET A 603 18.19 42.74 12.52
C MET A 603 19.71 42.59 12.39
N SER A 604 20.25 41.49 12.92
CA SER A 604 21.69 41.19 12.85
C SER A 604 22.13 40.99 11.40
N LYS A 605 23.35 41.44 11.08
CA LYS A 605 23.97 41.16 9.77
C LYS A 605 24.06 39.65 9.54
N GLY A 606 23.72 39.20 8.33
CA GLY A 606 23.68 37.76 8.03
C GLY A 606 22.81 37.39 6.83
N ILE A 607 22.63 36.09 6.64
CA ILE A 607 21.80 35.51 5.58
C ILE A 607 20.37 35.36 6.10
N TYR A 608 19.40 35.72 5.27
CA TYR A 608 17.98 35.51 5.55
C TYR A 608 17.29 34.89 4.34
N PHE A 609 16.20 34.17 4.59
CA PHE A 609 15.32 33.58 3.58
C PHE A 609 13.98 34.29 3.61
N VAL A 610 13.57 34.84 2.47
CA VAL A 610 12.30 35.54 2.30
C VAL A 610 11.35 34.63 1.55
N ASN A 611 10.28 34.20 2.20
CA ASN A 611 9.21 33.44 1.57
C ASN A 611 8.09 34.41 1.17
N ILE A 612 7.66 34.31 -0.09
CA ILE A 612 6.64 35.17 -0.68
C ILE A 612 5.51 34.27 -1.13
N TYR A 613 4.33 34.47 -0.55
CA TYR A 613 3.17 33.61 -0.73
C TYR A 613 2.16 34.28 -1.66
N SER A 614 1.64 33.52 -2.62
CA SER A 614 0.43 33.84 -3.39
C SER A 614 -0.76 33.02 -2.90
N ASP A 615 -1.91 33.20 -3.55
CA ASP A 615 -3.11 32.37 -3.37
C ASP A 615 -2.92 30.90 -3.79
N LYS A 616 -1.85 30.57 -4.52
CA LYS A 616 -1.61 29.22 -5.08
C LYS A 616 -0.33 28.55 -4.61
N THR A 617 0.74 29.30 -4.33
CA THR A 617 2.05 28.74 -3.98
C THR A 617 2.91 29.75 -3.19
N PHE A 618 4.15 29.38 -2.84
CA PHE A 618 5.13 30.33 -2.32
C PHE A 618 6.51 30.10 -2.93
N ILE A 619 7.30 31.16 -3.02
CA ILE A 619 8.70 31.09 -3.43
C ILE A 619 9.62 31.56 -2.31
N THR A 620 10.84 31.04 -2.29
CA THR A 620 11.88 31.41 -1.33
C THR A 620 13.04 32.09 -2.03
N LYS A 621 13.40 33.31 -1.59
CA LYS A 621 14.55 34.06 -2.09
C LYS A 621 15.54 34.32 -0.96
N LYS A 622 16.81 34.02 -1.22
CA LYS A 622 17.91 34.30 -0.28
C LYS A 622 18.33 35.76 -0.37
N ILE A 623 18.47 36.43 0.77
CA ILE A 623 19.05 37.78 0.86
C ILE A 623 20.24 37.82 1.82
N VAL A 624 21.10 38.82 1.64
CA VAL A 624 22.23 39.13 2.53
C VAL A 624 22.00 40.51 3.14
N LEU A 625 21.95 40.59 4.47
CA LEU A 625 21.85 41.84 5.24
C LEU A 625 23.24 42.25 5.73
N GLU A 626 23.70 43.43 5.30
CA GLU A 626 25.06 43.97 5.56
C GLU A 626 25.14 45.08 6.61
#